data_AF-A0A8H7VGL3-F1
#
_entry.id   AF-A0A8H7VGL3-F1
#
_cell.length_a   1.000
_cell.length_b   1.000
_cell.length_c   1.000
_cell.angle_alpha   90.00
_cell.angle_beta   90.00
_cell.angle_gamma   90.00
#
_symmetry.space_group_name_H-M   'P 1'
#
loop_
_entity.id
_entity.type
_entity.pdbx_description
1 polymer ?
#
loop_
_entity_poly.entity_id
_entity_poly.type
_entity_poly.pdbx_seq_one_letter_code
_entity_poly.pdbx_strand_id
1 'polypeptide(L)'
;MYLATIILLIVLITETILILGYSYVTQQAYRWYIKATNDKRIIKQQKLKRDLLTLKSDLSQTSSQDEFAKWAKMRRKLDKGMADLEKLNSDIAFAKAAFELRAKSVLWFFVHGTRTIIAFWYTRRAAFYLPKSWFGPAEWFLWMPMAPKGAVSVAIWVSACRQVIKQTVNIARDFILPEKKVEATT
;
A
#
# COMPACT_ATOMS: atom_id res chain seq x y z
N MET A 1 -22.64 23.14 -7.66
CA MET A 1 -22.37 21.81 -8.23
C MET A 1 -20.88 21.43 -8.18
N TYR A 2 -19.92 22.34 -8.42
CA TYR A 2 -18.47 22.07 -8.35
C TYR A 2 -17.97 21.50 -7.00
N LEU A 3 -18.56 21.88 -5.87
CA LEU A 3 -18.13 21.42 -4.55
C LEU A 3 -18.38 19.92 -4.36
N ALA A 4 -19.56 19.42 -4.76
CA ALA A 4 -19.92 18.02 -4.64
C ALA A 4 -19.09 17.12 -5.56
N THR A 5 -18.74 17.59 -6.78
CA THR A 5 -17.89 16.86 -7.72
C THR A 5 -16.43 16.79 -7.25
N ILE A 6 -15.89 17.88 -6.69
CA ILE A 6 -14.54 17.87 -6.09
C ILE A 6 -14.47 16.88 -4.92
N ILE A 7 -15.48 16.88 -4.04
CA ILE A 7 -15.55 15.93 -2.93
C ILE A 7 -15.58 14.49 -3.45
N LEU A 8 -16.39 14.22 -4.48
CA LEU A 8 -16.46 12.90 -5.09
C LEU A 8 -15.10 12.45 -5.64
N LEU A 9 -14.39 13.31 -6.36
CA LEU A 9 -13.05 13.01 -6.89
C LEU A 9 -12.03 12.71 -5.78
N ILE A 10 -12.04 13.49 -4.70
CA ILE A 10 -11.14 13.28 -3.56
C ILE A 10 -11.46 11.96 -2.84
N VAL A 11 -12.75 11.66 -2.63
CA VAL A 11 -13.19 10.40 -2.03
C VAL A 11 -12.79 9.22 -2.93
N LEU A 12 -12.94 9.36 -4.25
CA LEU A 12 -12.52 8.34 -5.21
C LEU A 12 -11.02 8.06 -5.15
N ILE A 13 -10.18 9.11 -5.09
CA ILE A 13 -8.73 8.95 -4.94
C ILE A 13 -8.37 8.27 -3.62
N THR A 14 -8.95 8.72 -2.51
CA THR A 14 -8.62 8.16 -1.18
C THR A 14 -9.11 6.72 -1.01
N GLU A 15 -10.29 6.37 -1.52
CA GLU A 15 -10.78 4.99 -1.51
C GLU A 15 -9.99 4.10 -2.47
N THR A 16 -9.52 4.60 -3.62
CA THR A 16 -8.64 3.82 -4.52
C THR A 16 -7.35 3.41 -3.82
N ILE A 17 -6.75 4.31 -3.03
CA ILE A 17 -5.55 4.00 -2.22
C ILE A 17 -5.86 2.91 -1.18
N LEU A 18 -7.03 2.97 -0.54
CA LEU A 18 -7.47 1.95 0.43
C LEU A 18 -7.73 0.59 -0.22
N ILE A 19 -8.31 0.57 -1.43
CA ILE A 19 -8.63 -0.63 -2.20
C ILE A 19 -7.36 -1.36 -2.64
N LEU A 20 -6.35 -0.62 -3.10
CA LEU A 20 -5.04 -1.17 -3.47
C LEU A 20 -4.28 -1.68 -2.23
N GLY A 21 -4.55 -1.08 -1.07
CA GLY A 21 -3.94 -1.44 0.20
C GLY A 21 -2.62 -0.72 0.42
N TYR A 22 -2.42 -0.23 1.65
CA TYR A 22 -1.23 0.54 2.01
C TYR A 22 0.07 -0.19 1.69
N SER A 23 0.13 -1.50 1.93
CA SER A 23 1.32 -2.31 1.67
C SER A 23 1.71 -2.35 0.19
N TYR A 24 0.74 -2.47 -0.72
CA TYR A 24 1.02 -2.50 -2.17
C TYR A 24 1.59 -1.16 -2.65
N VAL A 25 0.95 -0.06 -2.22
CA VAL A 25 1.38 1.30 -2.58
C VAL A 25 2.80 1.58 -2.05
N THR A 26 3.08 1.24 -0.79
CA THR A 26 4.41 1.47 -0.22
C THR A 26 5.50 0.59 -0.83
N GLN A 27 5.18 -0.66 -1.17
CA GLN A 27 6.13 -1.54 -1.87
C GLN A 27 6.46 -1.02 -3.26
N GLN A 28 5.46 -0.54 -4.00
CA GLN A 28 5.69 0.08 -5.31
C GLN A 28 6.54 1.35 -5.15
N ALA A 29 6.17 2.24 -4.24
CA ALA A 29 6.93 3.46 -3.94
C ALA A 29 8.39 3.15 -3.60
N TYR A 30 8.66 2.11 -2.79
CA TYR A 30 10.01 1.69 -2.45
C TYR A 30 10.80 1.18 -3.67
N ARG A 31 10.16 0.42 -4.58
CA ARG A 31 10.80 -0.03 -5.84
C ARG A 31 11.21 1.16 -6.71
N TRP A 32 10.33 2.15 -6.85
CA TRP A 32 10.64 3.39 -7.57
C TRP A 32 11.76 4.17 -6.88
N TYR A 33 11.72 4.28 -5.56
CA TYR A 33 12.75 4.95 -4.76
C TYR A 33 14.13 4.32 -4.94
N ILE A 34 14.25 3.00 -4.89
CA ILE A 34 15.54 2.31 -5.13
C ILE A 34 16.03 2.55 -6.56
N LYS A 35 15.13 2.47 -7.54
CA LYS A 35 15.49 2.69 -8.96
C LYS A 35 16.01 4.11 -9.20
N ALA A 36 15.42 5.10 -8.54
CA ALA A 36 15.86 6.49 -8.63
C ALA A 36 17.16 6.77 -7.88
N THR A 37 17.34 6.16 -6.70
CA THR A 37 18.44 6.51 -5.76
C THR A 37 19.70 5.67 -5.98
N ASN A 38 19.62 4.60 -6.78
CA ASN A 38 20.72 3.69 -7.10
C ASN A 38 21.53 3.25 -5.86
N ASP A 39 20.81 2.72 -4.86
CA ASP A 39 21.34 2.43 -3.54
C ASP A 39 22.58 1.51 -3.58
N LYS A 40 23.70 2.00 -3.02
CA LYS A 40 24.98 1.28 -2.92
C LYS A 40 24.83 -0.09 -2.26
N ARG A 41 23.88 -0.25 -1.33
CA ARG A 41 23.60 -1.53 -0.64
C ARG A 41 23.08 -2.58 -1.62
N ILE A 42 22.18 -2.19 -2.52
CA ILE A 42 21.60 -3.07 -3.54
C ILE A 42 22.66 -3.46 -4.57
N ILE A 43 23.48 -2.51 -5.02
CA ILE A 43 24.60 -2.77 -5.93
C ILE A 43 25.60 -3.74 -5.29
N LYS A 44 25.97 -3.51 -4.03
CA LYS A 44 26.86 -4.40 -3.27
C LYS A 44 26.25 -5.80 -3.11
N GLN A 45 24.95 -5.90 -2.86
CA GLN A 45 24.24 -7.18 -2.77
C GLN A 45 24.29 -7.95 -4.09
N GLN A 46 24.04 -7.27 -5.21
CA GLN A 46 24.09 -7.88 -6.54
C GLN A 46 25.51 -8.34 -6.89
N LYS A 47 26.52 -7.53 -6.59
CA LYS A 47 27.93 -7.89 -6.79
C LYS A 47 28.31 -9.12 -5.96
N LEU A 48 28.01 -9.10 -4.66
CA LEU A 48 28.33 -10.21 -3.76
C LEU A 48 27.62 -11.51 -4.17
N LYS A 49 26.37 -11.44 -4.64
CA LYS A 49 25.65 -12.60 -5.20
C LYS A 49 26.37 -13.19 -6.41
N ARG A 50 26.86 -12.36 -7.33
CA ARG A 50 27.63 -12.82 -8.49
C ARG A 50 28.94 -13.45 -8.07
N ASP A 51 29.69 -12.80 -7.19
CA ASP A 51 30.98 -13.28 -6.69
C ASP A 51 30.84 -14.62 -5.92
N LEU A 52 29.72 -14.81 -5.20
CA LEU A 52 29.41 -16.07 -4.51
C LEU A 52 29.04 -17.19 -5.49
N LEU A 53 28.31 -16.88 -6.56
CA LEU A 53 27.96 -17.86 -7.59
C LEU A 53 29.21 -18.34 -8.34
N THR A 54 30.13 -17.43 -8.68
CA THR A 54 31.42 -17.80 -9.29
C THR A 54 32.25 -18.64 -8.33
N LEU A 55 32.38 -18.21 -7.06
CA LEU A 55 33.16 -18.94 -6.06
C LEU A 55 32.59 -20.34 -5.76
N LYS A 56 31.26 -20.49 -5.81
CA LYS A 56 30.59 -21.79 -5.68
C LYS A 56 30.90 -22.70 -6.87
N SER A 57 30.91 -22.15 -8.08
CA SER A 57 31.32 -22.87 -9.29
C SER A 57 32.78 -23.33 -9.18
N ASP A 58 33.70 -22.43 -8.83
CA ASP A 58 35.13 -22.74 -8.68
C ASP A 58 35.39 -23.80 -7.61
N LEU A 59 34.67 -23.72 -6.48
CA LEU A 59 34.75 -24.72 -5.41
C LEU A 59 34.31 -26.11 -5.90
N SER A 60 33.26 -26.18 -6.73
CA SER A 60 32.76 -27.46 -7.27
C SER A 60 33.70 -28.10 -8.30
N GLN A 61 34.54 -27.31 -8.96
CA GLN A 61 35.55 -27.79 -9.91
C GLN A 61 36.86 -28.21 -9.22
N THR A 62 37.03 -27.90 -7.94
CA THR A 62 38.25 -28.19 -7.17
C THR A 62 38.13 -29.53 -6.43
N SER A 63 39.06 -30.46 -6.64
CA SER A 63 39.11 -31.72 -5.90
C SER A 63 39.35 -31.44 -4.41
N SER A 64 38.43 -31.90 -3.55
CA SER A 64 38.54 -31.73 -2.10
C SER A 64 39.60 -32.63 -1.46
N GLN A 65 40.05 -33.68 -2.16
CA GLN A 65 41.06 -34.61 -1.64
C GLN A 65 42.48 -34.17 -2.04
N ASP A 66 42.69 -33.88 -3.32
CA ASP A 66 44.04 -33.55 -3.83
C ASP A 66 44.43 -32.09 -3.55
N GLU A 67 43.48 -31.16 -3.70
CA GLU A 67 43.69 -29.73 -3.47
C GLU A 67 43.06 -29.25 -2.15
N PHE A 68 43.05 -30.09 -1.09
CA PHE A 68 42.35 -29.80 0.17
C PHE A 68 42.66 -28.42 0.76
N ALA A 69 43.93 -27.98 0.75
CA ALA A 69 44.31 -26.66 1.27
C ALA A 69 43.63 -25.50 0.51
N LYS A 70 43.58 -25.60 -0.83
CA LYS A 70 42.93 -24.62 -1.71
C LYS A 70 41.41 -24.70 -1.56
N TRP A 71 40.85 -25.90 -1.54
CA TRP A 71 39.43 -26.16 -1.30
C TRP A 71 38.98 -25.56 0.03
N ALA A 72 39.69 -25.83 1.12
CA ALA A 72 39.38 -25.32 2.46
C ALA A 72 39.44 -23.79 2.52
N LYS A 73 40.42 -23.17 1.86
CA LYS A 73 40.53 -21.71 1.77
C LYS A 73 39.35 -21.10 1.00
N MET A 74 38.96 -21.68 -0.13
CA MET A 74 37.81 -21.23 -0.92
C MET A 74 36.49 -21.43 -0.16
N ARG A 75 36.34 -22.55 0.55
CA ARG A 75 35.17 -22.83 1.38
C ARG A 75 35.00 -21.79 2.49
N ARG A 76 36.06 -21.47 3.24
CA ARG A 76 36.03 -20.38 4.26
C ARG A 76 35.65 -19.03 3.66
N LYS A 77 36.11 -18.72 2.44
CA LYS A 77 35.74 -17.49 1.73
C LYS A 77 34.27 -17.49 1.33
N LEU A 78 33.73 -18.63 0.89
CA LEU A 78 32.32 -18.81 0.58
C LEU A 78 31.46 -18.62 1.84
N ASP A 79 31.81 -19.30 2.94
CA ASP A 79 31.09 -19.21 4.21
C ASP A 79 31.08 -17.77 4.75
N LYS A 80 32.22 -17.06 4.67
CA LYS A 80 32.29 -15.64 5.02
C LYS A 80 31.40 -14.77 4.13
N GLY A 81 31.44 -14.98 2.82
CA GLY A 81 30.64 -14.19 1.88
C GLY A 81 29.13 -14.45 2.04
N MET A 82 28.72 -15.67 2.39
CA MET A 82 27.32 -15.98 2.73
C MET A 82 26.88 -15.23 3.98
N ALA A 83 27.70 -15.22 5.05
CA ALA A 83 27.42 -14.44 6.25
C ALA A 83 27.32 -12.92 5.97
N ASP A 84 28.21 -12.38 5.13
CA ASP A 84 28.16 -10.98 4.69
C ASP A 84 26.89 -10.67 3.88
N LEU A 85 26.42 -11.63 3.07
CA LEU A 85 25.18 -11.48 2.30
C LEU A 85 23.95 -11.47 3.21
N GLU A 86 23.89 -12.37 4.20
CA GLU A 86 22.79 -12.40 5.18
C GLU A 86 22.70 -11.09 5.95
N LYS A 87 23.83 -10.58 6.44
CA LYS A 87 23.90 -9.28 7.13
C LYS A 87 23.44 -8.13 6.22
N LEU A 88 23.90 -8.10 4.97
CA LEU A 88 23.48 -7.07 4.03
C LEU A 88 21.98 -7.18 3.70
N ASN A 89 21.44 -8.39 3.63
CA ASN A 89 20.02 -8.63 3.39
C ASN A 89 19.17 -8.19 4.57
N SER A 90 19.60 -8.42 5.82
CA SER A 90 18.92 -7.91 7.01
C SER A 90 18.93 -6.39 7.06
N ASP A 91 20.04 -5.75 6.71
CA ASP A 91 20.15 -4.28 6.67
C ASP A 91 19.21 -3.66 5.61
N ILE A 92 19.11 -4.29 4.44
CA ILE A 92 18.19 -3.87 3.36
C ILE A 92 16.74 -4.07 3.81
N ALA A 93 16.43 -5.22 4.43
CA ALA A 93 15.09 -5.51 4.93
C ALA A 93 14.66 -4.51 6.02
N PHE A 94 15.56 -4.15 6.93
CA PHE A 94 15.31 -3.14 7.96
C PHE A 94 15.07 -1.75 7.33
N ALA A 95 15.92 -1.34 6.39
CA ALA A 95 15.76 -0.07 5.69
C ALA A 95 14.42 0.00 4.91
N LYS A 96 14.03 -1.10 4.26
CA LYS A 96 12.74 -1.24 3.58
C LYS A 96 11.58 -1.13 4.57
N ALA A 97 11.62 -1.86 5.68
CA ALA A 97 10.57 -1.82 6.69
C ALA A 97 10.41 -0.41 7.29
N ALA A 98 11.52 0.28 7.58
CA ALA A 98 11.51 1.64 8.08
C ALA A 98 10.93 2.64 7.05
N PHE A 99 11.24 2.46 5.76
CA PHE A 99 10.63 3.25 4.68
C PHE A 99 9.14 2.99 4.57
N GLU A 100 8.73 1.71 4.54
CA GLU A 100 7.32 1.34 4.46
C GLU A 100 6.52 1.87 5.65
N LEU A 101 7.05 1.83 6.86
CA LEU A 101 6.39 2.38 8.04
C LEU A 101 6.17 3.90 7.91
N ARG A 102 7.21 4.65 7.51
CA ARG A 102 7.11 6.09 7.29
C ARG A 102 6.11 6.42 6.18
N ALA A 103 6.21 5.73 5.05
CA ALA A 103 5.32 5.93 3.92
C ALA A 103 3.86 5.56 4.27
N LYS A 104 3.64 4.48 5.02
CA LYS A 104 2.32 4.10 5.55
C LYS A 104 1.75 5.19 6.45
N SER A 105 2.56 5.74 7.36
CA SER A 105 2.15 6.82 8.25
C SER A 105 1.74 8.08 7.47
N VAL A 106 2.54 8.48 6.47
CA VAL A 106 2.22 9.62 5.60
C VAL A 106 0.96 9.37 4.79
N LEU A 107 0.80 8.18 4.20
CA LEU A 107 -0.40 7.81 3.44
C LEU A 107 -1.64 7.77 4.33
N TRP A 108 -1.53 7.22 5.53
CA TRP A 108 -2.62 7.21 6.50
C TRP A 108 -3.04 8.64 6.86
N PHE A 109 -2.06 9.52 7.15
CA PHE A 109 -2.34 10.92 7.42
C PHE A 109 -2.97 11.62 6.21
N PHE A 110 -2.54 11.31 4.99
CA PHE A 110 -3.14 11.88 3.79
C PHE A 110 -4.58 11.42 3.60
N VAL A 111 -4.85 10.13 3.71
CA VAL A 111 -6.21 9.56 3.53
C VAL A 111 -7.16 10.04 4.63
N HIS A 112 -6.76 9.90 5.90
CA HIS A 112 -7.60 10.23 7.03
C HIS A 112 -7.62 11.74 7.33
N GLY A 113 -6.49 12.41 7.19
CA GLY A 113 -6.37 13.86 7.37
C GLY A 113 -7.16 14.63 6.31
N THR A 114 -7.08 14.25 5.03
CA THR A 114 -7.91 14.89 3.99
C THR A 114 -9.40 14.73 4.31
N ARG A 115 -9.83 13.57 4.79
CA ARG A 115 -11.21 13.33 5.22
C ARG A 115 -11.62 14.25 6.38
N THR A 116 -10.79 14.33 7.42
CA THR A 116 -11.06 15.18 8.59
C THR A 116 -11.05 16.66 8.23
N ILE A 117 -10.11 17.10 7.40
CA ILE A 117 -10.01 18.49 6.94
C ILE A 117 -11.23 18.86 6.11
N ILE A 118 -11.66 18.02 5.15
CA ILE A 118 -12.86 18.30 4.35
C ILE A 118 -14.10 18.34 5.23
N ALA A 119 -14.26 17.36 6.12
CA ALA A 119 -15.39 17.30 7.03
C ALA A 119 -15.43 18.55 7.93
N PHE A 120 -14.29 18.97 8.47
CA PHE A 120 -14.17 20.13 9.35
C PHE A 120 -14.35 21.47 8.63
N TRP A 121 -13.74 21.65 7.45
CA TRP A 121 -13.73 22.93 6.74
C TRP A 121 -15.07 23.22 6.04
N TYR A 122 -15.75 22.19 5.55
CA TYR A 122 -17.04 22.31 4.88
C TYR A 122 -18.24 22.01 5.77
N THR A 123 -18.03 21.88 7.08
CA THR A 123 -19.08 21.61 8.07
C THR A 123 -20.30 22.54 7.94
N ARG A 124 -20.08 23.83 7.62
CA ARG A 124 -21.14 24.86 7.53
C ARG A 124 -21.69 25.08 6.12
N ARG A 125 -21.26 24.31 5.12
CA ARG A 125 -21.72 24.47 3.72
C ARG A 125 -22.64 23.31 3.32
N ALA A 126 -23.73 23.64 2.65
CA ALA A 126 -24.61 22.66 2.01
C ALA A 126 -23.89 21.99 0.82
N ALA A 127 -23.86 20.65 0.78
CA ALA A 127 -23.34 19.92 -0.38
C ALA A 127 -24.31 20.05 -1.57
N PHE A 128 -25.59 19.91 -1.29
CA PHE A 128 -26.70 20.10 -2.22
C PHE A 128 -27.97 20.46 -1.43
N TYR A 129 -28.82 21.32 -2.01
CA TYR A 129 -30.12 21.68 -1.43
C TYR A 129 -31.19 20.75 -1.99
N LEU A 130 -32.00 20.18 -1.11
CA LEU A 130 -33.08 19.29 -1.52
C LEU A 130 -34.35 20.11 -1.83
N PRO A 131 -35.13 19.72 -2.85
CA PRO A 131 -36.49 20.23 -3.03
C PRO A 131 -37.32 19.93 -1.77
N LYS A 132 -38.12 20.90 -1.32
CA LYS A 132 -39.01 20.71 -0.16
C LYS A 132 -39.91 19.50 -0.37
N SER A 133 -40.01 18.62 0.63
CA SER A 133 -40.95 17.47 0.71
C SER A 133 -40.54 16.17 0.00
N TRP A 134 -39.31 16.03 -0.50
CA TRP A 134 -38.87 14.77 -1.13
C TRP A 134 -38.50 13.67 -0.12
N PHE A 135 -37.97 14.03 1.05
CA PHE A 135 -37.41 13.06 2.00
C PHE A 135 -38.14 12.99 3.36
N GLY A 136 -39.15 13.84 3.58
CA GLY A 136 -40.00 13.78 4.76
C GLY A 136 -39.20 13.77 6.08
N PRO A 137 -39.51 12.90 7.06
CA PRO A 137 -38.77 12.83 8.33
C PRO A 137 -37.28 12.50 8.18
N ALA A 138 -36.87 11.85 7.09
CA ALA A 138 -35.48 11.48 6.83
C ALA A 138 -34.59 12.70 6.49
N GLU A 139 -35.19 13.86 6.18
CA GLU A 139 -34.47 15.13 6.05
C GLU A 139 -33.67 15.44 7.32
N TRP A 140 -34.16 15.02 8.50
CA TRP A 140 -33.48 15.21 9.78
C TRP A 140 -32.07 14.59 9.82
N PHE A 141 -31.94 13.36 9.30
CA PHE A 141 -30.66 12.68 9.27
C PHE A 141 -29.72 13.33 8.25
N LEU A 142 -30.25 13.78 7.10
CA LEU A 142 -29.47 14.34 5.99
C LEU A 142 -28.79 15.68 6.30
N TRP A 143 -29.36 16.51 7.19
CA TRP A 143 -28.74 17.79 7.58
C TRP A 143 -27.83 17.69 8.81
N MET A 144 -27.97 16.65 9.65
CA MET A 144 -27.02 16.40 10.74
C MET A 144 -25.62 16.04 10.19
N PRO A 145 -24.51 16.43 10.85
CA PRO A 145 -24.40 17.07 12.16
C PRO A 145 -24.38 18.62 12.16
N MET A 146 -24.21 19.32 11.02
CA MET A 146 -24.06 20.80 11.00
C MET A 146 -24.46 21.51 9.69
N ALA A 147 -25.26 20.88 8.81
CA ALA A 147 -25.73 21.54 7.58
C ALA A 147 -26.99 22.39 7.83
N PRO A 148 -27.22 23.47 7.05
CA PRO A 148 -28.46 24.23 7.11
C PRO A 148 -29.67 23.34 6.75
N LYS A 149 -30.82 23.57 7.40
CA LYS A 149 -32.06 22.80 7.19
C LYS A 149 -32.43 22.75 5.70
N GLY A 150 -32.76 21.55 5.20
CA GLY A 150 -33.08 21.33 3.78
C GLY A 150 -31.86 21.10 2.88
N ALA A 151 -30.67 20.89 3.43
CA ALA A 151 -29.46 20.54 2.69
C ALA A 151 -28.83 19.23 3.16
N VAL A 152 -28.13 18.56 2.25
CA VAL A 152 -27.28 17.40 2.57
C VAL A 152 -25.96 17.88 3.17
N SER A 153 -25.56 17.32 4.30
CA SER A 153 -24.27 17.59 4.91
C SER A 153 -23.12 17.00 4.09
N VAL A 154 -21.99 17.70 4.04
CA VAL A 154 -20.78 17.22 3.34
C VAL A 154 -20.29 15.90 3.93
N ALA A 155 -20.44 15.69 5.24
CA ALA A 155 -20.09 14.44 5.89
C ALA A 155 -20.93 13.25 5.39
N ILE A 156 -22.24 13.44 5.22
CA ILE A 156 -23.13 12.41 4.69
C ILE A 156 -22.86 12.15 3.22
N TRP A 157 -22.62 13.20 2.44
CA TRP A 157 -22.23 13.05 1.03
C TRP A 157 -20.94 12.24 0.88
N VAL A 158 -19.89 12.56 1.66
CA VAL A 158 -18.62 11.79 1.69
C VAL A 158 -18.88 10.33 2.06
N SER A 159 -19.72 10.07 3.06
CA SER A 159 -20.04 8.70 3.50
C SER A 159 -20.81 7.92 2.44
N ALA A 160 -21.76 8.56 1.76
CA ALA A 160 -22.54 7.96 0.69
C ALA A 160 -21.64 7.59 -0.50
N CYS A 161 -20.82 8.52 -0.99
CA CYS A 161 -19.87 8.26 -2.08
C CYS A 161 -18.95 7.07 -1.75
N ARG A 162 -18.45 7.02 -0.52
CA ARG A 162 -17.61 5.93 -0.04
C ARG A 162 -18.32 4.58 -0.06
N GLN A 163 -19.55 4.54 0.46
CA GLN A 163 -20.32 3.30 0.53
C GLN A 163 -20.59 2.75 -0.88
N VAL A 164 -20.96 3.63 -1.82
CA VAL A 164 -21.15 3.28 -3.23
C VAL A 164 -19.87 2.72 -3.83
N ILE A 165 -18.73 3.43 -3.71
CA ILE A 165 -17.44 2.97 -4.26
C ILE A 165 -17.08 1.58 -3.72
N LYS A 166 -17.21 1.36 -2.40
CA LYS A 166 -16.91 0.07 -1.79
C LYS A 166 -17.82 -1.05 -2.29
N GLN A 167 -19.11 -0.80 -2.39
CA GLN A 167 -20.07 -1.77 -2.90
C GLN A 167 -19.78 -2.10 -4.36
N THR A 168 -19.55 -1.10 -5.21
CA THR A 168 -19.18 -1.31 -6.62
C THR A 168 -17.93 -2.16 -6.75
N VAL A 169 -16.91 -1.92 -5.92
CA VAL A 169 -15.66 -2.68 -5.95
C VAL A 169 -15.87 -4.12 -5.46
N ASN A 170 -16.65 -4.33 -4.42
CA ASN A 170 -16.97 -5.68 -3.94
C ASN A 170 -17.74 -6.47 -4.99
N ILE A 171 -18.79 -5.87 -5.57
CA ILE A 171 -19.56 -6.47 -6.67
C ILE A 171 -18.62 -6.81 -7.84
N ALA A 172 -17.76 -5.88 -8.26
CA ALA A 172 -16.81 -6.13 -9.34
C ALA A 172 -15.84 -7.27 -9.02
N ARG A 173 -15.36 -7.37 -7.77
CA ARG A 173 -14.51 -8.49 -7.32
C ARG A 173 -15.26 -9.82 -7.38
N ASP A 174 -16.52 -9.85 -6.95
CA ASP A 174 -17.36 -11.06 -6.98
C ASP A 174 -17.63 -11.52 -8.42
N PHE A 175 -17.75 -10.58 -9.37
CA PHE A 175 -17.87 -10.91 -10.80
C PHE A 175 -16.56 -11.40 -11.42
N ILE A 176 -15.41 -10.84 -11.02
CA ILE A 176 -14.08 -11.17 -11.60
C ILE A 176 -13.53 -12.46 -10.98
N LEU A 177 -13.80 -12.70 -9.69
CA LEU A 177 -13.44 -13.89 -8.93
C LEU A 177 -14.73 -14.60 -8.50
N PRO A 178 -15.46 -15.27 -9.41
CA PRO A 178 -16.60 -16.06 -9.00
C PRO A 178 -16.10 -17.10 -8.01
N GLU A 179 -16.48 -16.92 -6.74
CA GLU A 179 -16.03 -17.74 -5.64
C GLU A 179 -16.46 -19.18 -5.91
N LYS A 180 -15.48 -20.09 -5.99
CA LYS A 180 -15.73 -21.53 -6.01
C LYS A 180 -16.33 -21.86 -4.65
N LYS A 181 -17.67 -21.88 -4.56
CA LYS A 181 -18.39 -22.33 -3.37
C LYS A 181 -17.83 -23.70 -2.98
N VAL A 182 -17.07 -23.75 -1.90
CA VAL A 182 -16.71 -25.01 -1.25
C VAL A 182 -18.00 -25.49 -0.60
N GLU A 183 -18.70 -26.38 -1.30
CA GLU A 183 -19.76 -27.22 -0.73
C GLU A 183 -19.13 -28.09 0.35
N ALA A 184 -19.05 -27.55 1.56
CA ALA A 184 -18.94 -28.34 2.77
C ALA A 184 -20.36 -28.79 3.14
N THR A 185 -20.85 -29.84 2.49
CA THR A 185 -21.99 -30.64 2.94
C THR A 185 -21.47 -31.97 3.45
N THR A 186 -21.50 -32.08 4.78
CA THR A 186 -21.93 -33.23 5.60
C THR A 186 -21.53 -34.64 5.19
#